data_AF-A0A0P1A7B4-F1
#
_entry.id   AF-A0A0P1A7B4-F1
#
_cell.length_a   1.000
_cell.length_b   1.000
_cell.length_c   1.000
_cell.angle_alpha   90.00
_cell.angle_beta   90.00
_cell.angle_gamma   90.00
#
_symmetry.space_group_name_H-M   'P 1'
#
loop_
_entity.id
_entity.type
_entity.pdbx_description
1 polymer ?
#
loop_
_entity_poly.entity_id
_entity_poly.type
_entity_poly.pdbx_seq_one_letter_code
_entity_poly.pdbx_strand_id
1 'polypeptide(L)'
;MVNAGGVSGHGHSACCKDHDLSSIQHLLDNNKKWRDQVLQKDPQFFERTAKAQAPRYLWIGCSDSRVPAEEITGLNPGEMFVHRNVANLVVSNDINTLSVVQFSVEKLKVKDIIVCGHYGCGGITAALKNAQIGLLDNWLRNIRDVCRTHKDELSQYTNDEERERRLVEINIQEQCLNIFKINMVQRRMGLYGSPRIHGMVYDIRSGILKELEVDYHGFIAKHMGVFTLHSFRDGKIPVTKPEFQRNMILNLVEDHEEDSGKVSIRYISRMLKKEVELFTEEEVDSAINAIQEQSKNPESMLVEISSLVSYFAGNDTTA
;
A
#
# COMPACT_ATOMS: atom_id res chain seq x y z
N MET A 1 74.54 47.18 -14.76
CA MET A 1 74.64 46.95 -13.29
C MET A 1 73.92 45.66 -12.96
N VAL A 2 74.57 44.84 -12.14
CA VAL A 2 74.27 43.44 -11.83
C VAL A 2 73.25 43.34 -10.69
N ASN A 3 72.29 42.41 -10.79
CA ASN A 3 71.86 41.44 -9.75
C ASN A 3 70.53 40.80 -10.21
N ALA A 4 70.43 39.48 -10.40
CA ALA A 4 70.58 38.36 -9.46
C ALA A 4 69.46 38.30 -8.41
N GLY A 5 68.69 37.20 -8.44
CA GLY A 5 67.70 36.85 -7.42
C GLY A 5 66.70 35.80 -7.91
N GLY A 6 67.05 34.52 -7.74
CA GLY A 6 66.10 33.42 -7.92
C GLY A 6 65.13 33.30 -6.75
N VAL A 7 64.14 32.40 -6.86
CA VAL A 7 63.84 31.29 -5.93
C VAL A 7 62.59 30.56 -6.41
N SER A 8 62.68 29.23 -6.30
CA SER A 8 61.73 28.16 -6.57
C SER A 8 60.47 28.14 -5.69
N GLY A 9 59.41 27.53 -6.23
CA GLY A 9 58.47 26.70 -5.46
C GLY A 9 57.12 27.35 -5.15
N HIS A 10 56.03 26.75 -5.62
CA HIS A 10 55.14 25.89 -4.80
C HIS A 10 53.89 25.57 -5.62
N GLY A 11 53.67 24.28 -5.90
CA GLY A 11 52.35 23.81 -6.26
C GLY A 11 51.40 23.98 -5.08
N HIS A 12 50.16 24.37 -5.37
CA HIS A 12 48.92 23.68 -4.97
C HIS A 12 47.72 24.59 -5.25
N SER A 13 46.66 23.96 -5.77
CA SER A 13 45.26 24.36 -5.61
C SER A 13 44.80 25.63 -6.35
N ALA A 14 44.40 25.44 -7.61
CA ALA A 14 43.23 26.15 -8.13
C ALA A 14 42.02 25.21 -8.01
N CYS A 15 41.52 25.13 -6.79
CA CYS A 15 40.22 24.54 -6.48
C CYS A 15 39.13 25.26 -7.27
N CYS A 16 38.08 24.49 -7.55
CA CYS A 16 36.73 25.00 -7.72
C CYS A 16 36.49 25.58 -9.11
N LYS A 17 36.36 24.70 -10.11
CA LYS A 17 35.60 25.04 -11.32
C LYS A 17 34.16 25.28 -10.89
N ASP A 18 33.69 26.50 -11.13
CA ASP A 18 32.29 26.88 -11.03
C ASP A 18 31.43 25.85 -11.78
N HIS A 19 30.79 24.96 -11.04
CA HIS A 19 29.75 24.12 -11.61
C HIS A 19 28.57 25.05 -11.87
N ASP A 20 28.33 25.36 -13.15
CA ASP A 20 27.11 26.00 -13.60
C ASP A 20 25.91 25.23 -13.05
N LEU A 21 25.22 25.84 -12.07
CA LEU A 21 24.04 25.31 -11.38
C LEU A 21 22.88 25.04 -12.35
N SER A 22 22.95 25.52 -13.59
CA SER A 22 21.97 25.23 -14.63
C SER A 22 22.25 23.95 -15.43
N SER A 23 23.46 23.37 -15.31
CA SER A 23 23.85 22.17 -16.06
C SER A 23 23.51 20.89 -15.29
N ILE A 24 23.03 19.84 -15.98
CA ILE A 24 22.74 18.52 -15.37
C ILE A 24 23.93 17.92 -14.58
N GLN A 25 25.14 18.39 -14.89
CA GLN A 25 26.38 17.95 -14.27
C GLN A 25 26.38 18.13 -12.75
N HIS A 26 25.79 19.21 -12.22
CA HIS A 26 25.73 19.43 -10.77
C HIS A 26 24.95 18.31 -10.04
N LEU A 27 23.92 17.71 -10.67
CA LEU A 27 23.19 16.59 -10.10
C LEU A 27 24.06 15.33 -10.00
N LEU A 28 24.89 15.06 -11.02
CA LEU A 28 25.83 13.94 -11.01
C LEU A 28 26.89 14.12 -9.92
N ASP A 29 27.36 15.35 -9.71
CA ASP A 29 28.36 15.63 -8.67
C ASP A 29 27.74 15.61 -7.27
N ASN A 30 26.48 16.03 -7.13
CA ASN A 30 25.70 15.84 -5.90
C ASN A 30 25.51 14.35 -5.58
N ASN A 31 25.21 13.52 -6.58
CA ASN A 31 25.10 12.07 -6.40
C ASN A 31 26.42 11.45 -5.90
N LYS A 32 27.57 11.81 -6.49
CA LYS A 32 28.88 11.32 -6.02
C LYS A 32 29.12 11.68 -4.56
N LYS A 33 28.89 12.96 -4.21
CA LYS A 33 29.04 13.44 -2.83
C LYS A 33 28.12 12.69 -1.86
N TRP A 34 26.85 12.51 -2.22
CA TRP A 34 25.89 11.75 -1.43
C TRP A 34 26.34 10.29 -1.24
N ARG A 35 26.73 9.61 -2.32
CA ARG A 35 27.23 8.24 -2.28
C ARG A 35 28.41 8.10 -1.32
N ASP A 36 29.38 9.00 -1.42
CA ASP A 36 30.59 8.97 -0.60
C ASP A 36 30.26 9.21 0.89
N GLN A 37 29.34 10.12 1.19
CA GLN A 37 28.84 10.35 2.55
C GLN A 37 28.09 9.13 3.12
N VAL A 38 27.28 8.45 2.30
CA VAL A 38 26.57 7.24 2.70
C VAL A 38 27.57 6.11 2.99
N LEU A 39 28.56 5.88 2.12
CA LEU A 39 29.59 4.85 2.32
C LEU A 39 30.50 5.13 3.52
N GLN A 40 30.75 6.39 3.85
CA GLN A 40 31.49 6.75 5.07
C GLN A 40 30.72 6.37 6.34
N LYS A 41 29.39 6.49 6.34
CA LYS A 41 28.53 6.09 7.46
C LYS A 41 28.32 4.58 7.50
N ASP A 42 28.16 3.96 6.33
CA ASP A 42 27.83 2.55 6.18
C ASP A 42 28.47 1.99 4.88
N PRO A 43 29.67 1.39 4.99
CA PRO A 43 30.39 0.83 3.83
C PRO A 43 29.64 -0.29 3.10
N GLN A 44 28.68 -0.95 3.77
CA GLN A 44 27.91 -2.07 3.20
C GLN A 44 26.54 -1.64 2.67
N PHE A 45 26.20 -0.35 2.73
CA PHE A 45 24.88 0.18 2.36
C PHE A 45 24.42 -0.32 0.99
N PHE A 46 25.21 -0.06 -0.07
CA PHE A 46 24.82 -0.42 -1.43
C PHE A 46 24.82 -1.94 -1.68
N GLU A 47 25.66 -2.71 -0.97
CA GLU A 47 25.63 -4.17 -1.07
C GLU A 47 24.32 -4.73 -0.47
N ARG A 48 23.87 -4.19 0.67
CA ARG A 48 22.58 -4.56 1.26
C ARG A 48 21.42 -4.11 0.38
N THR A 49 21.41 -2.87 -0.09
CA THR A 49 20.31 -2.33 -0.92
C THR A 49 20.21 -3.00 -2.28
N ALA A 50 21.30 -3.54 -2.83
CA ALA A 50 21.30 -4.28 -4.09
C ALA A 50 20.67 -5.68 -3.97
N LYS A 51 20.53 -6.22 -2.74
CA LYS A 51 19.81 -7.48 -2.52
C LYS A 51 18.30 -7.23 -2.65
N ALA A 52 17.55 -8.28 -3.03
CA ALA A 52 16.12 -8.17 -3.31
C ALA A 52 15.34 -7.48 -2.18
N GLN A 53 14.53 -6.48 -2.53
CA GLN A 53 13.68 -5.76 -1.60
C GLN A 53 12.35 -6.52 -1.39
N ALA A 54 11.87 -6.53 -0.15
CA ALA A 54 10.55 -7.01 0.22
C ALA A 54 9.83 -5.89 0.98
N PRO A 55 9.38 -4.83 0.28
CA PRO A 55 8.76 -3.68 0.94
C PRO A 55 7.49 -4.13 1.65
N ARG A 56 7.28 -3.59 2.86
CA ARG A 56 6.08 -3.89 3.66
C ARG A 56 4.93 -2.94 3.34
N TYR A 57 5.25 -1.78 2.78
CA TYR A 57 4.32 -0.67 2.55
C TYR A 57 4.25 -0.32 1.07
N LEU A 58 3.05 -0.08 0.55
CA LEU A 58 2.81 0.72 -0.64
C LEU A 58 2.43 2.14 -0.20
N TRP A 59 3.09 3.16 -0.72
CA TRP A 59 2.79 4.57 -0.48
C TRP A 59 2.33 5.25 -1.76
N ILE A 60 1.09 5.76 -1.76
CA ILE A 60 0.51 6.56 -2.84
C ILE A 60 0.47 8.01 -2.35
N GLY A 61 1.41 8.82 -2.83
CA GLY A 61 1.61 10.20 -2.40
C GLY A 61 1.38 11.24 -3.50
N CYS A 62 1.36 12.51 -3.12
CA CYS A 62 1.26 13.60 -4.08
C CYS A 62 2.63 13.90 -4.71
N SER A 63 2.69 14.18 -6.02
CA SER A 63 3.88 14.67 -6.72
C SER A 63 4.39 16.02 -6.19
N ASP A 64 3.52 16.83 -5.57
CA ASP A 64 3.85 18.11 -4.92
C ASP A 64 4.29 17.94 -3.45
N SER A 65 4.37 16.71 -2.93
CA SER A 65 4.98 16.48 -1.61
C SER A 65 6.45 16.89 -1.62
N ARG A 66 6.83 17.73 -0.66
CA ARG A 66 8.18 18.32 -0.56
C ARG A 66 9.16 17.45 0.22
N VAL A 67 8.67 16.40 0.88
CA VAL A 67 9.48 15.49 1.69
C VAL A 67 9.25 14.05 1.18
N PRO A 68 10.31 13.27 0.94
CA PRO A 68 10.21 11.85 0.60
C PRO A 68 9.46 11.06 1.68
N ALA A 69 8.75 10.01 1.28
CA ALA A 69 7.94 9.21 2.20
C ALA A 69 8.80 8.50 3.24
N GLU A 70 9.94 7.96 2.81
CA GLU A 70 10.91 7.28 3.66
C GLU A 70 11.47 8.21 4.75
N GLU A 71 11.70 9.49 4.43
CA GLU A 71 12.14 10.52 5.37
C GLU A 71 11.03 10.88 6.38
N ILE A 72 9.77 11.00 5.92
CA ILE A 72 8.62 11.27 6.80
C ILE A 72 8.45 10.14 7.83
N THR A 73 8.66 8.88 7.42
CA THR A 73 8.39 7.70 8.26
C THR A 73 9.63 7.14 8.95
N GLY A 74 10.83 7.65 8.66
CA GLY A 74 12.09 7.11 9.18
C GLY A 74 12.40 5.70 8.69
N LEU A 75 11.91 5.32 7.50
CA LEU A 75 12.16 4.00 6.92
C LEU A 75 13.42 4.01 6.05
N ASN A 76 14.06 2.86 5.93
CA ASN A 76 15.22 2.70 5.08
C ASN A 76 14.80 2.53 3.60
N PRO A 77 15.69 2.89 2.66
CA PRO A 77 15.45 2.67 1.24
C PRO A 77 15.14 1.20 0.93
N GLY A 78 14.02 0.97 0.23
CA GLY A 78 13.54 -0.37 -0.14
C GLY A 78 12.55 -1.01 0.83
N GLU A 79 12.26 -0.38 1.96
CA GLU A 79 11.21 -0.83 2.89
C GLU A 79 9.81 -0.37 2.45
N MET A 80 9.74 0.60 1.53
CA MET A 80 8.52 1.19 0.99
C MET A 80 8.53 1.17 -0.55
N PHE A 81 7.42 0.77 -1.15
CA PHE A 81 7.17 0.90 -2.59
C PHE A 81 6.36 2.17 -2.83
N VAL A 82 6.86 3.09 -3.66
CA VAL A 82 6.31 4.45 -3.75
C VAL A 82 5.71 4.73 -5.12
N HIS A 83 4.49 5.25 -5.14
CA HIS A 83 3.83 5.84 -6.30
C HIS A 83 3.48 7.30 -6.01
N ARG A 84 3.62 8.17 -7.02
CA ARG A 84 3.30 9.60 -6.88
C ARG A 84 2.59 10.12 -8.13
N ASN A 85 1.47 10.79 -7.92
CA ASN A 85 0.76 11.56 -8.95
C ASN A 85 0.24 12.89 -8.35
N VAL A 86 -0.26 13.80 -9.19
CA VAL A 86 -0.80 15.08 -8.70
C VAL A 86 -2.03 14.80 -7.83
N ALA A 87 -1.99 15.26 -6.57
CA ALA A 87 -3.04 15.10 -5.57
C ALA A 87 -3.38 13.65 -5.16
N ASN A 88 -2.40 12.74 -5.27
CA ASN A 88 -2.46 11.38 -4.71
C ASN A 88 -3.74 10.60 -5.05
N LEU A 89 -4.20 10.72 -6.29
CA LEU A 89 -5.45 10.14 -6.76
C LEU A 89 -5.32 8.66 -7.09
N VAL A 90 -6.40 7.93 -6.85
CA VAL A 90 -6.59 6.54 -7.27
C VAL A 90 -7.84 6.51 -8.15
N VAL A 91 -7.63 6.49 -9.46
CA VAL A 91 -8.71 6.54 -10.45
C VAL A 91 -8.94 5.14 -11.02
N SER A 92 -10.21 4.74 -11.14
CA SER A 92 -10.61 3.37 -11.49
C SER A 92 -10.17 2.87 -12.87
N ASN A 93 -9.77 3.77 -13.76
CA ASN A 93 -9.25 3.45 -15.10
C ASN A 93 -7.84 4.01 -15.34
N ASP A 94 -7.15 4.47 -14.30
CA ASP A 94 -5.74 4.86 -14.40
C ASP A 94 -4.85 3.61 -14.31
N ILE A 95 -4.47 3.07 -15.47
CA ILE A 95 -3.62 1.88 -15.54
C ILE A 95 -2.27 2.08 -14.83
N ASN A 96 -1.80 3.33 -14.68
CA ASN A 96 -0.56 3.62 -13.96
C ASN A 96 -0.71 3.23 -12.48
N THR A 97 -1.63 3.87 -11.76
CA THR A 97 -1.89 3.57 -10.34
C THR A 97 -2.35 2.13 -10.14
N LEU A 98 -3.21 1.59 -11.01
CA LEU A 98 -3.70 0.22 -10.90
C LEU A 98 -2.58 -0.82 -11.05
N SER A 99 -1.63 -0.62 -11.97
CA SER A 99 -0.49 -1.53 -12.15
C SER A 99 0.42 -1.58 -10.92
N VAL A 100 0.64 -0.42 -10.27
CA VAL A 100 1.42 -0.32 -9.01
C VAL A 100 0.70 -1.04 -7.88
N VAL A 101 -0.62 -0.84 -7.73
CA VAL A 101 -1.41 -1.56 -6.73
C VAL A 101 -1.35 -3.07 -6.97
N GLN A 102 -1.55 -3.52 -8.21
CA GLN A 102 -1.48 -4.94 -8.55
C GLN A 102 -0.14 -5.56 -8.19
N PHE A 103 0.95 -4.92 -8.62
CA PHE A 103 2.29 -5.42 -8.34
C PHE A 103 2.56 -5.49 -6.84
N SER A 104 2.17 -4.45 -6.09
CA SER A 104 2.34 -4.40 -4.64
C SER A 104 1.57 -5.51 -3.92
N VAL A 105 0.32 -5.73 -4.31
CA VAL A 105 -0.56 -6.71 -3.66
C VAL A 105 -0.22 -8.15 -4.05
N GLU A 106 -0.01 -8.42 -5.34
CA GLU A 106 0.12 -9.81 -5.83
C GLU A 106 1.57 -10.30 -5.90
N LYS A 107 2.53 -9.41 -6.17
CA LYS A 107 3.95 -9.79 -6.32
C LYS A 107 4.76 -9.48 -5.06
N LEU A 108 4.66 -8.26 -4.54
CA LEU A 108 5.40 -7.85 -3.35
C LEU A 108 4.74 -8.31 -2.05
N LYS A 109 3.42 -8.56 -2.08
CA LYS A 109 2.60 -8.94 -0.92
C LYS A 109 2.74 -7.94 0.23
N VAL A 110 2.68 -6.65 -0.10
CA VAL A 110 2.70 -5.57 0.90
C VAL A 110 1.60 -5.78 1.93
N LYS A 111 1.88 -5.43 3.19
CA LYS A 111 0.96 -5.60 4.32
C LYS A 111 0.08 -4.37 4.53
N ASP A 112 0.53 -3.22 4.06
CA ASP A 112 -0.13 -1.94 4.27
C ASP A 112 -0.06 -1.10 2.98
N ILE A 113 -1.19 -0.55 2.58
CA ILE A 113 -1.31 0.43 1.49
C ILE A 113 -1.69 1.77 2.13
N ILE A 114 -0.89 2.79 1.90
CA ILE A 114 -1.06 4.12 2.48
C ILE A 114 -1.38 5.10 1.36
N VAL A 115 -2.51 5.78 1.45
CA VAL A 115 -2.76 7.00 0.67
C VAL A 115 -2.38 8.18 1.54
N CYS A 116 -1.32 8.88 1.15
CA CYS A 116 -0.88 10.07 1.87
C CYS A 116 -1.12 11.33 1.06
N GLY A 117 -2.04 12.17 1.53
CA GLY A 117 -2.15 13.56 1.09
C GLY A 117 -1.31 14.49 1.96
N HIS A 118 -1.34 15.78 1.63
CA HIS A 118 -0.69 16.81 2.43
C HIS A 118 -1.47 18.11 2.39
N TYR A 119 -1.43 18.86 3.48
CA TYR A 119 -2.02 20.20 3.51
C TYR A 119 -1.25 21.16 2.59
N GLY A 120 -1.98 22.11 1.98
CA GLY A 120 -1.42 23.04 1.00
C GLY A 120 -1.10 22.41 -0.35
N CYS A 121 -1.75 21.29 -0.71
CA CYS A 121 -1.55 20.61 -1.98
C CYS A 121 -2.06 21.45 -3.15
N GLY A 122 -1.14 21.85 -4.05
CA GLY A 122 -1.48 22.72 -5.17
C GLY A 122 -2.56 22.16 -6.10
N GLY A 123 -2.62 20.84 -6.28
CA GLY A 123 -3.66 20.18 -7.07
C GLY A 123 -5.05 20.27 -6.42
N ILE A 124 -5.12 20.14 -5.10
CA ILE A 124 -6.38 20.28 -4.34
C ILE A 124 -6.84 21.74 -4.36
N THR A 125 -5.94 22.69 -4.10
CA THR A 125 -6.24 24.13 -4.18
C THR A 125 -6.75 24.52 -5.56
N ALA A 126 -6.10 24.03 -6.62
CA ALA A 126 -6.50 24.25 -8.01
C ALA A 126 -7.93 23.73 -8.31
N ALA A 127 -8.24 22.52 -7.86
CA ALA A 127 -9.55 21.92 -8.03
C ALA A 127 -10.64 22.68 -7.26
N LEU A 128 -10.37 23.07 -6.01
CA LEU A 128 -11.30 23.82 -5.16
C LEU A 128 -11.62 25.20 -5.74
N LYS A 129 -10.61 25.91 -6.26
CA LYS A 129 -10.78 27.22 -6.91
C LYS A 129 -11.38 27.13 -8.31
N ASN A 130 -11.59 25.91 -8.82
CA ASN A 130 -12.03 25.63 -10.18
C ASN A 130 -11.20 26.39 -11.24
N ALA A 131 -9.88 26.44 -11.03
CA ALA A 131 -8.97 27.10 -11.96
C ALA A 131 -8.93 26.36 -13.31
N GLN A 132 -8.77 27.09 -14.40
CA GLN A 132 -8.58 26.52 -15.74
C GLN A 132 -7.07 26.29 -15.97
N ILE A 133 -6.64 25.03 -16.01
CA ILE A 133 -5.22 24.59 -16.06
C ILE A 133 -4.95 23.69 -17.27
N GLY A 134 -5.84 23.69 -18.27
CA GLY A 134 -5.64 22.97 -19.53
C GLY A 134 -5.78 21.46 -19.36
N LEU A 135 -4.82 20.67 -19.84
CA LEU A 135 -4.91 19.19 -19.81
C LEU A 135 -5.11 18.65 -18.38
N LEU A 136 -4.46 19.27 -17.40
CA LEU A 136 -4.52 18.88 -15.99
C LEU A 136 -5.96 18.96 -15.44
N ASP A 137 -6.85 19.76 -16.04
CA ASP A 137 -8.24 19.83 -15.60
C ASP A 137 -9.00 18.51 -15.73
N ASN A 138 -8.64 17.69 -16.72
CA ASN A 138 -9.26 16.37 -16.85
C ASN A 138 -8.89 15.47 -15.66
N TRP A 139 -7.67 15.59 -15.15
CA TRP A 139 -7.21 14.88 -13.97
C TRP A 139 -7.85 15.43 -12.68
N LEU A 140 -7.84 16.75 -12.51
CA LEU A 140 -8.42 17.42 -11.33
C LEU A 140 -9.95 17.35 -11.27
N ARG A 141 -10.62 16.94 -12.37
CA ARG A 141 -12.06 16.63 -12.36
C ARG A 141 -12.41 15.58 -11.31
N ASN A 142 -11.55 14.59 -11.08
CA ASN A 142 -11.75 13.58 -10.05
C ASN A 142 -11.87 14.21 -8.65
N ILE A 143 -11.10 15.25 -8.34
CA ILE A 143 -11.20 15.99 -7.07
C ILE A 143 -12.47 16.85 -7.05
N ARG A 144 -12.86 17.45 -8.19
CA ARG A 144 -14.13 18.17 -8.31
C ARG A 144 -15.33 17.25 -8.10
N ASP A 145 -15.24 15.98 -8.47
CA ASP A 145 -16.26 14.97 -8.17
C ASP A 145 -16.32 14.63 -6.68
N VAL A 146 -15.18 14.63 -5.98
CA VAL A 146 -15.15 14.58 -4.50
C VAL A 146 -15.84 15.81 -3.92
N CYS A 147 -15.52 17.02 -4.40
CA CYS A 147 -16.17 18.25 -3.97
C CYS A 147 -17.69 18.23 -4.18
N ARG A 148 -18.13 17.70 -5.33
CA ARG A 148 -19.55 17.57 -5.68
C ARG A 148 -20.27 16.59 -4.76
N THR A 149 -19.64 15.46 -4.44
CA THR A 149 -20.21 14.42 -3.55
C THR A 149 -20.34 14.92 -2.11
N HIS A 150 -19.36 15.70 -1.65
CA HIS A 150 -19.28 16.19 -0.27
C HIS A 150 -19.63 17.68 -0.13
N LYS A 151 -20.44 18.21 -1.06
CA LYS A 151 -20.74 19.64 -1.17
C LYS A 151 -21.34 20.21 0.12
N ASP A 152 -22.29 19.49 0.72
CA ASP A 152 -23.01 19.97 1.90
C ASP A 152 -22.08 20.08 3.11
N GLU A 153 -21.18 19.11 3.31
CA GLU A 153 -20.15 19.15 4.36
C GLU A 153 -19.15 20.29 4.12
N LEU A 154 -18.60 20.38 2.91
CA LEU A 154 -17.62 21.42 2.55
C LEU A 154 -18.21 22.84 2.65
N SER A 155 -19.53 22.99 2.49
CA SER A 155 -20.22 24.28 2.59
C SER A 155 -20.30 24.82 4.04
N GLN A 156 -20.10 23.95 5.04
CA GLN A 156 -20.11 24.34 6.46
C GLN A 156 -18.85 25.11 6.87
N TYR A 157 -17.75 24.94 6.15
CA TYR A 157 -16.50 25.65 6.38
C TYR A 157 -16.55 27.01 5.70
N THR A 158 -16.56 28.09 6.48
CA THR A 158 -16.59 29.48 5.95
C THR A 158 -15.20 30.00 5.59
N ASN A 159 -14.15 29.47 6.24
CA ASN A 159 -12.76 29.75 5.94
C ASN A 159 -12.25 28.85 4.80
N ASP A 160 -11.66 29.46 3.77
CA ASP A 160 -11.13 28.74 2.61
C ASP A 160 -9.95 27.81 2.97
N GLU A 161 -9.09 28.18 3.92
CA GLU A 161 -7.99 27.30 4.39
C GLU A 161 -8.55 26.07 5.11
N GLU A 162 -9.56 26.24 5.96
CA GLU A 162 -10.21 25.12 6.65
C GLU A 162 -10.95 24.21 5.65
N ARG A 163 -11.64 24.80 4.67
CA ARG A 163 -12.31 24.07 3.59
C ARG A 163 -11.31 23.29 2.73
N GLU A 164 -10.17 23.89 2.39
CA GLU A 164 -9.10 23.21 1.66
C GLU A 164 -8.52 22.05 2.47
N ARG A 165 -8.20 22.28 3.76
CA ARG A 165 -7.69 21.23 4.66
C ARG A 165 -8.68 20.07 4.76
N ARG A 166 -9.98 20.36 4.87
CA ARG A 166 -11.00 19.32 4.90
C ARG A 166 -11.10 18.58 3.56
N LEU A 167 -11.04 19.29 2.43
CA LEU A 167 -11.05 18.66 1.12
C LEU A 167 -9.85 17.73 0.92
N VAL A 168 -8.66 18.08 1.43
CA VAL A 168 -7.50 17.17 1.44
C VAL A 168 -7.84 15.86 2.16
N GLU A 169 -8.41 15.95 3.37
CA GLU A 169 -8.78 14.78 4.17
C GLU A 169 -9.83 13.91 3.48
N ILE A 170 -10.90 14.51 2.97
CA ILE A 170 -11.96 13.80 2.25
C ILE A 170 -11.41 13.16 0.97
N ASN A 171 -10.53 13.85 0.23
CA ASN A 171 -9.91 13.29 -0.97
C ASN A 171 -9.10 12.03 -0.64
N ILE A 172 -8.35 12.03 0.48
CA ILE A 172 -7.62 10.85 0.96
C ILE A 172 -8.60 9.72 1.28
N GLN A 173 -9.67 10.00 2.02
CA GLN A 173 -10.70 9.00 2.37
C GLN A 173 -11.33 8.38 1.11
N GLU A 174 -11.71 9.19 0.13
CA GLU A 174 -12.26 8.71 -1.15
C GLU A 174 -11.27 7.88 -1.95
N GLN A 175 -9.98 8.26 -1.95
CA GLN A 175 -8.94 7.47 -2.62
C GLN A 175 -8.70 6.12 -1.93
N CYS A 176 -8.75 6.07 -0.59
CA CYS A 176 -8.74 4.81 0.15
C CYS A 176 -9.93 3.92 -0.24
N LEU A 177 -11.13 4.49 -0.34
CA LEU A 177 -12.31 3.77 -0.83
C LEU A 177 -12.14 3.32 -2.28
N ASN A 178 -11.46 4.09 -3.14
CA ASN A 178 -11.18 3.67 -4.50
C ASN A 178 -10.24 2.47 -4.56
N ILE A 179 -9.21 2.41 -3.72
CA ILE A 179 -8.36 1.21 -3.57
C ILE A 179 -9.20 0.03 -3.09
N PHE A 180 -10.03 0.26 -2.06
CA PHE A 180 -10.92 -0.75 -1.50
C PHE A 180 -11.88 -1.36 -2.54
N LYS A 181 -12.30 -0.58 -3.56
CA LYS A 181 -13.18 -1.06 -4.65
C LYS A 181 -12.44 -1.87 -5.71
N ILE A 182 -11.11 -1.85 -5.77
CA ILE A 182 -10.36 -2.55 -6.82
C ILE A 182 -10.55 -4.05 -6.65
N ASN A 183 -10.96 -4.74 -7.73
CA ASN A 183 -11.23 -6.18 -7.72
C ASN A 183 -10.11 -7.00 -7.05
N MET A 184 -8.84 -6.83 -7.47
CA MET A 184 -7.71 -7.58 -6.91
C MET A 184 -7.47 -7.32 -5.41
N VAL A 185 -7.84 -6.13 -4.92
CA VAL A 185 -7.76 -5.79 -3.50
C VAL A 185 -8.90 -6.48 -2.76
N GLN A 186 -10.14 -6.38 -3.26
CA GLN A 186 -11.30 -7.06 -2.68
C GLN A 186 -11.12 -8.57 -2.58
N ARG A 187 -10.57 -9.22 -3.63
CA ARG A 187 -10.21 -10.65 -3.61
C ARG A 187 -9.33 -11.00 -2.43
N ARG A 188 -8.35 -10.14 -2.16
CA ARG A 188 -7.39 -10.36 -1.09
C ARG A 188 -7.99 -10.05 0.26
N MET A 189 -8.87 -9.06 0.40
CA MET A 189 -9.49 -8.70 1.68
C MET A 189 -10.34 -9.81 2.32
N GLY A 190 -10.88 -10.72 1.51
CA GLY A 190 -11.51 -11.95 2.03
C GLY A 190 -10.52 -12.92 2.67
N LEU A 191 -9.22 -12.76 2.41
CA LEU A 191 -8.13 -13.63 2.88
C LEU A 191 -7.35 -12.96 4.01
N TYR A 192 -6.72 -13.78 4.84
CA TYR A 192 -5.80 -13.30 5.84
C TYR A 192 -4.49 -12.80 5.22
N GLY A 193 -3.84 -11.86 5.90
CA GLY A 193 -2.64 -11.20 5.39
C GLY A 193 -2.91 -10.23 4.23
N SER A 194 -4.18 -9.86 4.03
CA SER A 194 -4.58 -8.83 3.08
C SER A 194 -4.00 -7.46 3.44
N PRO A 195 -3.71 -6.61 2.43
CA PRO A 195 -3.19 -5.29 2.70
C PRO A 195 -4.24 -4.46 3.43
N ARG A 196 -3.88 -3.92 4.59
CA ARG A 196 -4.69 -2.87 5.24
C ARG A 196 -4.56 -1.58 4.45
N ILE A 197 -5.62 -0.79 4.39
CA ILE A 197 -5.63 0.48 3.64
C ILE A 197 -5.74 1.63 4.65
N HIS A 198 -4.77 2.53 4.62
CA HIS A 198 -4.62 3.64 5.55
C HIS A 198 -4.70 4.98 4.81
N GLY A 199 -5.52 5.89 5.33
CA GLY A 199 -5.50 7.29 4.93
C GLY A 199 -4.59 8.09 5.86
N MET A 200 -3.63 8.81 5.32
CA MET A 200 -2.74 9.68 6.10
C MET A 200 -2.67 11.08 5.50
N VAL A 201 -2.50 12.09 6.36
CA VAL A 201 -2.25 13.47 5.94
C VAL A 201 -0.99 13.99 6.60
N TYR A 202 -0.09 14.52 5.77
CA TYR A 202 1.14 15.16 6.23
C TYR A 202 0.98 16.68 6.29
N ASP A 203 1.27 17.28 7.43
CA ASP A 203 1.35 18.74 7.56
C ASP A 203 2.78 19.22 7.33
N ILE A 204 3.01 19.80 6.14
CA ILE A 204 4.33 20.32 5.75
C ILE A 204 4.83 21.42 6.71
N ARG A 205 3.94 22.15 7.39
CA ARG A 205 4.34 23.22 8.32
C ARG A 205 4.87 22.68 9.64
N SER A 206 4.28 21.59 10.15
CA SER A 206 4.65 21.03 11.46
C SER A 206 5.49 19.76 11.39
N GLY A 207 5.54 19.09 10.23
CA GLY A 207 6.18 17.78 10.07
C GLY A 207 5.35 16.62 10.64
N ILE A 208 4.10 16.86 11.05
CA ILE A 208 3.25 15.83 11.66
C ILE A 208 2.56 15.01 10.57
N LEU A 209 2.70 13.69 10.66
CA LEU A 209 1.89 12.72 9.93
C LEU A 209 0.70 12.29 10.80
N LYS A 210 -0.51 12.47 10.29
CA LYS A 210 -1.76 12.13 10.99
C LYS A 210 -2.50 11.05 10.22
N GLU A 211 -2.88 9.97 10.91
CA GLU A 211 -3.80 8.97 10.36
C GLU A 211 -5.25 9.48 10.39
N LEU A 212 -5.99 9.19 9.31
CA LEU A 212 -7.39 9.54 9.14
C LEU A 212 -8.24 8.28 9.26
N GLU A 213 -9.37 8.41 9.93
CA GLU A 213 -10.38 7.35 9.97
C GLU A 213 -11.05 7.23 8.60
N VAL A 214 -11.19 6.00 8.11
CA VAL A 214 -11.90 5.67 6.87
C VAL A 214 -12.97 4.65 7.19
N ASP A 215 -14.23 5.01 6.96
CA ASP A 215 -15.38 4.15 7.28
C ASP A 215 -15.61 3.08 6.18
N TYR A 216 -14.75 2.06 6.14
CA TYR A 216 -14.90 0.94 5.21
C TYR A 216 -16.17 0.12 5.50
N HIS A 217 -16.53 -0.04 6.77
CA HIS A 217 -17.69 -0.84 7.17
C HIS A 217 -19.01 -0.19 6.74
N GLY A 218 -19.20 1.09 7.03
CA GLY A 218 -20.37 1.85 6.59
C GLY A 218 -20.41 1.97 5.06
N PHE A 219 -19.26 2.11 4.40
CA PHE A 219 -19.19 2.06 2.94
C PHE A 219 -19.75 0.73 2.40
N ILE A 220 -19.30 -0.42 2.90
CA ILE A 220 -19.82 -1.72 2.45
C ILE A 220 -21.28 -1.87 2.80
N ALA A 221 -21.69 -1.59 4.03
CA ALA A 221 -23.07 -1.76 4.48
C ALA A 221 -24.06 -1.01 3.57
N LYS A 222 -23.67 0.19 3.12
CA LYS A 222 -24.47 1.01 2.20
C LYS A 222 -24.47 0.51 0.75
N HIS A 223 -23.41 -0.18 0.30
CA HIS A 223 -23.22 -0.54 -1.12
C HIS A 223 -23.10 -2.05 -1.38
N MET A 224 -23.49 -2.87 -0.40
CA MET A 224 -23.35 -4.33 -0.43
C MET A 224 -24.04 -4.97 -1.66
N GLY A 225 -25.13 -4.38 -2.16
CA GLY A 225 -25.81 -4.85 -3.37
C GLY A 225 -25.17 -4.44 -4.70
N VAL A 226 -24.14 -3.59 -4.68
CA VAL A 226 -23.51 -3.01 -5.89
C VAL A 226 -22.07 -3.52 -6.08
N PHE A 227 -21.30 -3.62 -5.01
CA PHE A 227 -19.91 -4.09 -5.04
C PHE A 227 -19.79 -5.54 -4.57
N THR A 228 -20.47 -6.46 -5.25
CA THR A 228 -20.48 -7.92 -4.95
C THR A 228 -19.44 -8.72 -5.74
N LEU A 229 -18.51 -8.05 -6.43
CA LEU A 229 -17.51 -8.71 -7.30
C LEU A 229 -16.74 -9.81 -6.56
N HIS A 230 -16.62 -9.68 -5.23
CA HIS A 230 -16.29 -10.76 -4.31
C HIS A 230 -17.31 -10.71 -3.19
N SER A 231 -18.31 -11.59 -3.22
CA SER A 231 -19.15 -11.81 -2.05
C SER A 231 -18.23 -12.28 -0.94
N PHE A 232 -18.05 -11.44 0.09
CA PHE A 232 -17.73 -11.98 1.40
C PHE A 232 -18.73 -13.11 1.62
N ARG A 233 -18.27 -14.34 1.90
CA ARG A 233 -19.12 -15.52 1.84
C ARG A 233 -20.39 -15.38 2.70
N ASP A 234 -20.31 -14.57 3.77
CA ASP A 234 -21.41 -14.30 4.71
C ASP A 234 -21.93 -12.84 4.62
N GLY A 235 -21.57 -12.11 3.57
CA GLY A 235 -21.92 -10.69 3.37
C GLY A 235 -21.20 -9.72 4.31
N LYS A 236 -20.23 -10.17 5.12
CA LYS A 236 -19.51 -9.34 6.10
C LYS A 236 -17.99 -9.44 5.93
N ILE A 237 -17.28 -8.34 6.19
CA ILE A 237 -15.81 -8.40 6.27
C ILE A 237 -15.43 -9.33 7.43
N PRO A 238 -14.56 -10.33 7.23
CA PRO A 238 -14.01 -11.11 8.34
C PRO A 238 -13.24 -10.19 9.30
N VAL A 239 -13.53 -10.30 10.60
CA VAL A 239 -12.89 -9.52 11.67
C VAL A 239 -12.19 -10.41 12.70
N THR A 240 -12.50 -11.71 12.73
CA THR A 240 -11.93 -12.68 13.67
C THR A 240 -11.01 -13.68 12.97
N LYS A 241 -9.99 -14.20 13.69
CA LYS A 241 -9.09 -15.25 13.18
C LYS A 241 -9.88 -16.46 12.61
N PRO A 242 -10.91 -17.00 13.29
CA PRO A 242 -11.80 -18.04 12.75
C PRO A 242 -12.43 -17.72 11.38
N GLU A 243 -13.00 -16.53 11.20
CA GLU A 243 -13.61 -16.11 9.93
C GLU A 243 -12.56 -16.06 8.80
N PHE A 244 -11.36 -15.57 9.11
CA PHE A 244 -10.25 -15.57 8.16
C PHE A 244 -9.74 -16.97 7.84
N GLN A 245 -9.65 -17.87 8.83
CA GLN A 245 -9.27 -19.28 8.61
C GLN A 245 -10.27 -19.98 7.69
N ARG A 246 -11.58 -19.79 7.92
CA ARG A 246 -12.65 -20.27 7.04
C ARG A 246 -12.44 -19.79 5.61
N ASN A 247 -12.34 -18.48 5.42
CA ASN A 247 -12.24 -17.91 4.07
C ASN A 247 -10.95 -18.37 3.36
N MET A 248 -9.84 -18.52 4.09
CA MET A 248 -8.59 -19.02 3.55
C MET A 248 -8.72 -20.48 3.09
N ILE A 249 -9.26 -21.38 3.93
CA ILE A 249 -9.50 -22.78 3.56
C ILE A 249 -10.33 -22.83 2.29
N LEU A 250 -11.43 -22.09 2.28
CA LEU A 250 -12.40 -22.06 1.19
C LEU A 250 -11.84 -21.48 -0.12
N ASN A 251 -10.88 -20.56 -0.05
CA ASN A 251 -10.19 -20.04 -1.23
C ASN A 251 -9.15 -21.02 -1.78
N LEU A 252 -8.41 -21.68 -0.89
CA LEU A 252 -7.38 -22.66 -1.28
C LEU A 252 -7.96 -23.88 -2.02
N VAL A 253 -9.24 -24.19 -1.78
CA VAL A 253 -9.92 -25.37 -2.37
C VAL A 253 -10.76 -25.05 -3.61
N GLU A 254 -11.05 -23.77 -3.93
CA GLU A 254 -11.99 -23.36 -4.99
C GLU A 254 -11.66 -23.97 -6.37
N ASP A 255 -10.38 -24.10 -6.70
CA ASP A 255 -9.90 -24.72 -7.96
C ASP A 255 -9.18 -26.08 -7.73
N HIS A 256 -9.29 -26.64 -6.52
CA HIS A 256 -8.56 -27.83 -6.08
C HIS A 256 -9.47 -28.91 -5.47
N GLU A 257 -10.77 -28.78 -5.66
CA GLU A 257 -11.76 -29.80 -5.29
C GLU A 257 -11.59 -31.02 -6.19
N GLU A 258 -11.36 -32.20 -5.59
CA GLU A 258 -11.13 -33.45 -6.33
C GLU A 258 -12.43 -34.26 -6.47
N ASP A 259 -13.20 -34.35 -5.38
CA ASP A 259 -14.56 -34.88 -5.33
C ASP A 259 -15.47 -33.80 -4.77
N SER A 260 -16.77 -33.87 -5.06
CA SER A 260 -17.78 -32.95 -4.52
C SER A 260 -17.65 -32.80 -2.99
N GLY A 261 -17.20 -31.63 -2.53
CA GLY A 261 -16.99 -31.26 -1.13
C GLY A 261 -15.65 -31.68 -0.52
N LYS A 262 -14.70 -32.24 -1.28
CA LYS A 262 -13.47 -32.82 -0.74
C LYS A 262 -12.20 -32.33 -1.45
N VAL A 263 -11.11 -32.29 -0.68
CA VAL A 263 -9.79 -31.90 -1.15
C VAL A 263 -8.71 -32.87 -0.65
N SER A 264 -7.62 -33.02 -1.40
CA SER A 264 -6.45 -33.78 -0.98
C SER A 264 -5.83 -33.24 0.31
N ILE A 265 -5.67 -34.13 1.30
CA ILE A 265 -5.00 -33.84 2.58
C ILE A 265 -3.58 -33.33 2.34
N ARG A 266 -2.84 -33.96 1.42
CA ARG A 266 -1.47 -33.58 1.09
C ARG A 266 -1.40 -32.16 0.53
N TYR A 267 -2.35 -31.81 -0.33
CA TYR A 267 -2.42 -30.47 -0.90
C TYR A 267 -2.79 -29.44 0.18
N ILE A 268 -3.90 -29.66 0.88
CA ILE A 268 -4.45 -28.66 1.80
C ILE A 268 -3.56 -28.46 3.02
N SER A 269 -3.00 -29.53 3.61
CA SER A 269 -2.05 -29.43 4.74
C SER A 269 -0.83 -28.60 4.35
N ARG A 270 -0.25 -28.85 3.17
CA ARG A 270 0.88 -28.08 2.65
C ARG A 270 0.53 -26.61 2.41
N MET A 271 -0.68 -26.29 1.97
CA MET A 271 -1.08 -24.90 1.74
C MET A 271 -1.37 -24.17 3.06
N LEU A 272 -2.11 -24.79 3.98
CA LEU A 272 -2.41 -24.18 5.29
C LEU A 272 -1.13 -23.88 6.08
N LYS A 273 -0.15 -24.80 6.08
CA LYS A 273 1.16 -24.57 6.74
C LYS A 273 1.99 -23.43 6.14
N LYS A 274 1.70 -23.00 4.90
CA LYS A 274 2.35 -21.81 4.32
C LYS A 274 1.74 -20.50 4.82
N GLU A 275 0.49 -20.54 5.26
CA GLU A 275 -0.25 -19.40 5.80
C GLU A 275 -0.03 -19.30 7.31
N VAL A 276 1.24 -19.18 7.71
CA VAL A 276 1.73 -19.24 9.11
C VAL A 276 1.11 -18.21 10.05
N GLU A 277 0.57 -17.12 9.48
CA GLU A 277 -0.08 -16.11 10.29
C GLU A 277 -1.51 -16.55 10.73
N LEU A 278 -2.12 -17.53 10.02
CA LEU A 278 -3.42 -18.12 10.36
C LEU A 278 -3.33 -19.49 11.03
N PHE A 279 -2.37 -20.31 10.62
CA PHE A 279 -2.32 -21.72 11.01
C PHE A 279 -0.92 -22.06 11.51
N THR A 280 -0.81 -22.63 12.70
CA THR A 280 0.44 -23.29 13.11
C THR A 280 0.55 -24.67 12.49
N GLU A 281 1.77 -25.21 12.36
CA GLU A 281 1.94 -26.57 11.84
C GLU A 281 1.24 -27.61 12.73
N GLU A 282 1.31 -27.43 14.05
CA GLU A 282 0.65 -28.32 15.01
C GLU A 282 -0.88 -28.22 14.93
N GLU A 283 -1.42 -27.02 14.74
CA GLU A 283 -2.86 -26.81 14.55
C GLU A 283 -3.36 -27.55 13.29
N VAL A 284 -2.62 -27.46 12.18
CA VAL A 284 -2.97 -28.15 10.93
C VAL A 284 -2.91 -29.66 11.10
N ASP A 285 -1.85 -30.19 11.70
CA ASP A 285 -1.70 -31.64 11.88
C ASP A 285 -2.76 -32.20 12.84
N SER A 286 -3.07 -31.46 13.91
CA SER A 286 -4.14 -31.82 14.85
C SER A 286 -5.52 -31.82 14.19
N ALA A 287 -5.80 -30.84 13.33
CA ALA A 287 -7.05 -30.76 12.59
C ALA A 287 -7.23 -31.96 11.65
N ILE A 288 -6.22 -32.26 10.84
CA ILE A 288 -6.27 -33.37 9.88
C ILE A 288 -6.45 -34.71 10.60
N ASN A 289 -5.68 -34.96 11.66
CA ASN A 289 -5.81 -36.19 12.44
C ASN A 289 -7.20 -36.33 13.06
N ALA A 290 -7.72 -35.27 13.71
CA ALA A 290 -9.03 -35.28 14.34
C ALA A 290 -10.16 -35.54 13.33
N ILE A 291 -10.07 -34.98 12.12
CA ILE A 291 -11.08 -35.18 11.07
C ILE A 291 -10.98 -36.60 10.48
N GLN A 292 -9.76 -37.14 10.29
CA GLN A 292 -9.57 -38.51 9.80
C GLN A 292 -10.07 -39.56 10.80
N GLU A 293 -9.85 -39.37 12.10
CA GLU A 293 -10.36 -40.27 13.15
C GLU A 293 -11.90 -40.34 13.17
N GLN A 294 -12.57 -39.24 12.83
CA GLN A 294 -14.03 -39.15 12.77
C GLN A 294 -14.61 -39.57 11.41
N SER A 295 -13.76 -39.80 10.41
CA SER A 295 -14.18 -40.19 9.06
C SER A 295 -14.62 -41.66 9.01
N LYS A 296 -15.63 -41.93 8.17
CA LYS A 296 -16.03 -43.31 7.85
C LYS A 296 -14.95 -44.09 7.09
N ASN A 297 -13.98 -43.39 6.50
CA ASN A 297 -12.83 -43.99 5.82
C ASN A 297 -11.54 -43.26 6.21
N PRO A 298 -10.88 -43.66 7.32
CA PRO A 298 -9.69 -42.99 7.84
C PRO A 298 -8.47 -43.07 6.90
N GLU A 299 -8.40 -44.09 6.03
CA GLU A 299 -7.31 -44.25 5.05
C GLU A 299 -7.48 -43.38 3.79
N SER A 300 -8.58 -42.64 3.68
CA SER A 300 -8.81 -41.69 2.60
C SER A 300 -7.72 -40.61 2.57
N MET A 301 -7.18 -40.36 1.38
CA MET A 301 -6.26 -39.24 1.13
C MET A 301 -7.00 -37.90 0.94
N LEU A 302 -8.34 -37.94 0.99
CA LEU A 302 -9.23 -36.79 0.86
C LEU A 302 -9.87 -36.45 2.20
N VAL A 303 -10.09 -35.16 2.43
CA VAL A 303 -10.78 -34.62 3.60
C VAL A 303 -11.97 -33.75 3.16
N GLU A 304 -13.07 -33.84 3.92
CA GLU A 304 -14.26 -33.00 3.73
C GLU A 304 -13.92 -31.53 4.04
N ILE A 305 -14.19 -30.64 3.09
CA ILE A 305 -13.95 -29.20 3.22
C ILE A 305 -14.79 -28.62 4.36
N SER A 306 -16.02 -29.08 4.52
CA SER A 306 -16.93 -28.67 5.60
C SER A 306 -16.36 -29.01 6.98
N SER A 307 -15.78 -30.19 7.16
CA SER A 307 -15.15 -30.61 8.42
C SER A 307 -13.92 -29.76 8.76
N LEU A 308 -13.10 -29.42 7.77
CA LEU A 308 -11.98 -28.48 7.95
C LEU A 308 -12.46 -27.11 8.40
N VAL A 309 -13.46 -26.55 7.72
CA VAL A 309 -14.04 -25.25 8.10
C VAL A 309 -14.62 -25.31 9.50
N SER A 310 -15.40 -26.34 9.84
CA SER A 310 -15.96 -26.54 11.17
C SER A 310 -14.91 -26.63 12.27
N TYR A 311 -13.76 -27.28 12.01
CA TYR A 311 -12.68 -27.41 12.99
C TYR A 311 -12.05 -26.06 13.33
N PHE A 312 -11.72 -25.26 12.31
CA PHE A 312 -11.01 -23.99 12.50
C PHE A 312 -11.94 -22.81 12.84
N ALA A 313 -13.13 -22.79 12.26
CA ALA A 313 -14.04 -21.66 12.35
C ALA A 313 -15.27 -21.92 13.24
N GLY A 314 -15.50 -23.16 13.67
CA GLY A 314 -16.73 -23.57 14.33
C GLY A 314 -17.87 -23.84 13.33
N ASN A 315 -18.97 -24.39 13.84
CA ASN A 315 -20.18 -24.64 13.06
C ASN A 315 -20.99 -23.35 12.91
N ASP A 316 -20.59 -22.45 12.02
CA ASP A 316 -21.47 -21.37 11.61
C ASP A 316 -22.50 -21.92 10.60
N THR A 317 -23.63 -22.36 11.16
CA THR A 317 -24.89 -22.56 10.45
C THR A 317 -25.48 -21.20 10.04
N THR A 318 -24.92 -20.59 9.01
CA THR A 318 -25.66 -19.60 8.21
C THR A 318 -25.37 -19.89 6.74
N ALA A 319 -26.25 -20.68 6.16
CA ALA A 319 -26.46 -20.83 4.72
C ALA A 319 -26.97 -19.52 4.11
#